data_AF-I3DTJ0-F1
#
_entry.id   AF-I3DTJ0-F1
#
_cell.length_a   1.000
_cell.length_b   1.000
_cell.length_c   1.000
_cell.angle_alpha   90.00
_cell.angle_beta   90.00
_cell.angle_gamma   90.00
#
_symmetry.space_group_name_H-M   'P 1'
#
loop_
_entity.id
_entity.type
_entity.pdbx_description
1 polymer ?
#
loop_
_entity_poly.entity_id
_entity_poly.type
_entity_poly.pdbx_seq_one_letter_code
_entity_poly.pdbx_strand_id
1 'polypeptide(L)'
;MSQTNDPNGYETEGSSALKNTANEVGKAVAKKAVKSAATKAASSSSSTIGLTVILAIVAVVLVFAIIAIAVFIIIASGGEEERPEDNGYWGGEISEIGTNEIPAQFIPYYKAAEQKYGVPWNLIAAEHRVETRFSTIDPMISPVGAEGHLQFMPCTWVGWKHPSCGGLGKGNIPTSQKTNPAVIAKYGGYGVDANGDGKADPWDIEDAIYSVAKYLASNGAAEGRFRDAVFAYNHADWYVEEVLDFADRYVKGYVAIKVGNSSKANTGTAVVDVGNKWIGNSVYVFGGGRNQSDIARGRFDCSSFVHWAFAQVGIDLGPLSSTSTETLKHLGKPVPPSEIQPGDLVFFDTYKKDGHVGIYVGDGKFIGAQTSTGVAIADMSKGYWKEKFNGRVKRI
;
A
#
# COMPACT_ATOMS: atom_id res chain seq x y z
N MET A 1 59.80 -2.52 -49.76
CA MET A 1 60.13 -3.86 -50.30
C MET A 1 58.96 -4.79 -50.03
N SER A 2 58.44 -5.44 -51.08
CA SER A 2 57.43 -6.53 -51.16
C SER A 2 56.01 -6.22 -50.64
N GLN A 3 54.98 -6.07 -51.49
CA GLN A 3 54.18 -7.10 -52.22
C GLN A 3 53.64 -8.20 -51.28
N THR A 4 52.32 -8.47 -51.22
CA THR A 4 51.53 -9.12 -52.29
C THR A 4 49.99 -8.93 -52.26
N ASN A 5 49.43 -8.88 -53.48
CA ASN A 5 48.21 -9.47 -54.04
C ASN A 5 46.81 -9.34 -53.39
N ASP A 6 45.97 -8.62 -54.12
CA ASP A 6 44.53 -8.85 -54.38
C ASP A 6 44.34 -10.17 -55.18
N PRO A 7 43.24 -10.93 -55.01
CA PRO A 7 42.18 -10.79 -56.03
C PRO A 7 40.75 -11.05 -55.50
N ASN A 8 39.83 -10.14 -55.82
CA ASN A 8 38.50 -10.40 -56.42
C ASN A 8 37.79 -9.03 -56.57
N GLY A 9 37.52 -8.49 -57.76
CA GLY A 9 37.16 -9.16 -59.00
C GLY A 9 35.65 -9.13 -59.20
N TYR A 10 35.19 -8.07 -59.86
CA TYR A 10 33.97 -7.95 -60.66
C TYR A 10 32.60 -7.63 -60.01
N GLU A 11 31.92 -6.71 -60.73
CA GLU A 11 30.51 -6.33 -60.74
C GLU A 11 30.02 -5.29 -59.72
N THR A 12 29.23 -4.27 -60.06
CA THR A 12 28.65 -3.76 -61.32
C THR A 12 28.03 -2.39 -61.01
N GLU A 13 28.18 -1.40 -61.91
CA GLU A 13 27.38 -0.16 -61.94
C GLU A 13 25.90 -0.40 -62.33
N GLY A 14 25.32 -1.57 -62.01
CA GLY A 14 23.97 -1.98 -62.41
C GLY A 14 22.89 -1.86 -61.32
N SER A 15 23.25 -1.62 -60.06
CA SER A 15 22.29 -1.74 -58.94
C SER A 15 21.47 -0.47 -58.65
N SER A 16 21.93 0.73 -59.04
CA SER A 16 21.21 1.98 -58.74
C SER A 16 20.12 2.33 -59.77
N ALA A 17 20.30 1.95 -61.04
CA ALA A 17 19.31 2.20 -62.10
C ALA A 17 18.07 1.26 -62.02
N LEU A 18 18.25 0.01 -61.57
CA LEU A 18 17.16 -0.95 -61.40
C LEU A 18 16.24 -0.60 -60.22
N LYS A 19 16.78 -0.01 -59.14
CA LYS A 19 15.99 0.36 -57.94
C LYS A 19 15.05 1.56 -58.17
N ASN A 20 15.44 2.52 -59.02
CA ASN A 20 14.57 3.65 -59.35
C ASN A 20 13.46 3.27 -60.33
N THR A 21 13.73 2.38 -61.28
CA THR A 21 12.73 1.94 -62.27
C THR A 21 11.63 1.06 -61.65
N ALA A 22 11.97 0.22 -60.66
CA ALA A 22 10.98 -0.58 -59.92
C ALA A 22 10.01 0.28 -59.08
N ASN A 23 10.47 1.43 -58.57
CA ASN A 23 9.69 2.32 -57.71
C ASN A 23 8.67 3.17 -58.51
N GLU A 24 9.01 3.54 -59.75
CA GLU A 24 8.13 4.23 -60.70
C GLU A 24 7.03 3.30 -61.25
N VAL A 25 7.39 2.05 -61.61
CA VAL A 25 6.43 1.04 -62.08
C VAL A 25 5.46 0.64 -60.95
N GLY A 26 5.93 0.50 -59.71
CA GLY A 26 5.08 0.23 -58.54
C GLY A 26 4.05 1.33 -58.28
N LYS A 27 4.42 2.61 -58.43
CA LYS A 27 3.50 3.75 -58.30
C LYS A 27 2.48 3.81 -59.45
N ALA A 28 2.86 3.46 -60.68
CA ALA A 28 1.95 3.41 -61.82
C ALA A 28 0.91 2.26 -61.72
N VAL A 29 1.34 1.08 -61.23
CA VAL A 29 0.46 -0.07 -60.98
C VAL A 29 -0.53 0.22 -59.83
N ALA A 30 -0.07 0.84 -58.75
CA ALA A 30 -0.93 1.27 -57.65
C ALA A 30 -1.97 2.31 -58.08
N LYS A 31 -1.59 3.29 -58.92
CA LYS A 31 -2.51 4.33 -59.44
C LYS A 31 -3.56 3.75 -60.40
N LYS A 32 -3.21 2.72 -61.20
CA LYS A 32 -4.13 2.00 -62.08
C LYS A 32 -5.09 1.08 -61.31
N ALA A 33 -4.62 0.45 -60.23
CA ALA A 33 -5.46 -0.35 -59.33
C ALA A 33 -6.48 0.52 -58.55
N VAL A 34 -6.06 1.68 -58.05
CA VAL A 34 -6.95 2.64 -57.37
C VAL A 34 -7.99 3.24 -58.33
N LYS A 35 -7.61 3.55 -59.57
CA LYS A 35 -8.56 4.07 -60.57
C LYS A 35 -9.57 3.02 -61.03
N SER A 36 -9.15 1.75 -61.17
CA SER A 36 -10.03 0.61 -61.50
C SER A 36 -11.02 0.28 -60.38
N ALA A 37 -10.59 0.39 -59.11
CA ALA A 37 -11.47 0.22 -57.96
C ALA A 37 -12.49 1.37 -57.82
N ALA A 38 -12.11 2.59 -58.18
CA ALA A 38 -12.99 3.76 -58.15
C ALA A 38 -14.06 3.73 -59.25
N THR A 39 -13.78 3.23 -60.46
CA THR A 39 -14.80 3.13 -61.52
C THR A 39 -15.77 1.95 -61.32
N LYS A 40 -15.36 0.88 -60.63
CA LYS A 40 -16.23 -0.29 -60.39
C LYS A 40 -17.24 -0.08 -59.25
N ALA A 41 -17.04 0.93 -58.40
CA ALA A 41 -17.98 1.35 -57.37
C ALA A 41 -19.07 2.33 -57.88
N ALA A 42 -18.92 2.88 -59.10
CA ALA A 42 -19.85 3.85 -59.67
C ALA A 42 -20.91 3.24 -60.59
N SER A 43 -20.97 1.91 -60.73
CA SER A 43 -21.94 1.24 -61.61
C SER A 43 -22.61 0.03 -60.95
N SER A 44 -23.39 0.25 -59.90
CA SER A 44 -24.58 -0.55 -59.66
C SER A 44 -25.60 0.23 -58.85
N SER A 45 -26.81 0.28 -59.37
CA SER A 45 -27.99 0.88 -58.77
C SER A 45 -28.25 0.32 -57.36
N SER A 46 -28.16 1.16 -56.33
CA SER A 46 -29.11 1.17 -55.21
C SER A 46 -28.85 2.37 -54.31
N SER A 47 -29.59 3.46 -54.54
CA SER A 47 -29.62 4.64 -53.68
C SER A 47 -30.12 4.34 -52.25
N THR A 48 -30.49 3.11 -51.94
CA THR A 48 -30.98 2.63 -50.64
C THR A 48 -29.93 1.90 -49.81
N ILE A 49 -28.95 1.21 -50.40
CA ILE A 49 -27.94 0.43 -49.64
C ILE A 49 -26.85 1.36 -49.07
N GLY A 50 -26.42 2.35 -49.84
CA GLY A 50 -25.45 3.35 -49.35
C GLY A 50 -26.02 4.18 -48.19
N LEU A 51 -27.29 4.58 -48.28
CA LEU A 51 -27.97 5.34 -47.24
C LEU A 51 -28.18 4.51 -45.96
N THR A 52 -28.55 3.23 -46.07
CA THR A 52 -28.73 2.35 -44.90
C THR A 52 -27.42 2.04 -44.19
N VAL A 53 -26.31 1.83 -44.93
CA VAL A 53 -24.98 1.64 -44.33
C VAL A 53 -24.48 2.92 -43.65
N ILE A 54 -24.69 4.09 -44.27
CA ILE A 54 -24.33 5.38 -43.67
C ILE A 54 -25.16 5.64 -42.40
N LEU A 55 -26.48 5.38 -42.43
CA LEU A 55 -27.35 5.52 -41.28
C LEU A 55 -26.97 4.56 -40.14
N ALA A 56 -26.56 3.33 -40.45
CA ALA A 56 -26.08 2.37 -39.46
C ALA A 56 -24.77 2.83 -38.80
N ILE A 57 -23.82 3.36 -39.58
CA ILE A 57 -22.56 3.89 -39.04
C ILE A 57 -22.83 5.13 -38.17
N VAL A 58 -23.70 6.03 -38.62
CA VAL A 58 -24.10 7.22 -37.84
C VAL A 58 -24.80 6.81 -36.54
N ALA A 59 -25.67 5.81 -36.57
CA ALA A 59 -26.33 5.28 -35.38
C ALA A 59 -25.32 4.68 -34.39
N VAL A 60 -24.34 3.92 -34.86
CA VAL A 60 -23.28 3.35 -34.00
C VAL A 60 -22.42 4.45 -33.38
N VAL A 61 -22.02 5.46 -34.15
CA VAL A 61 -21.25 6.60 -33.64
C VAL A 61 -22.06 7.40 -32.62
N LEU A 62 -23.35 7.61 -32.85
CA LEU A 62 -24.24 8.28 -31.90
C LEU A 62 -24.40 7.46 -30.60
N VAL A 63 -24.51 6.14 -30.69
CA VAL A 63 -24.56 5.26 -29.50
C VAL A 63 -23.26 5.37 -28.71
N PHE A 64 -22.09 5.33 -29.36
CA PHE A 64 -20.81 5.52 -28.67
C PHE A 64 -20.64 6.92 -28.09
N ALA A 65 -21.13 7.97 -28.77
CA ALA A 65 -21.12 9.33 -28.24
C ALA A 65 -22.05 9.47 -27.03
N ILE A 66 -23.23 8.86 -27.05
CA ILE A 66 -24.17 8.84 -25.92
C ILE A 66 -23.57 8.04 -24.75
N ILE A 67 -22.93 6.90 -25.01
CA ILE A 67 -22.24 6.13 -23.97
C ILE A 67 -21.07 6.94 -23.41
N ALA A 68 -20.27 7.61 -24.25
CA ALA A 68 -19.17 8.45 -23.80
C ALA A 68 -19.65 9.65 -22.97
N ILE A 69 -20.77 10.28 -23.36
CA ILE A 69 -21.40 11.35 -22.60
C ILE A 69 -22.00 10.81 -21.30
N ALA A 70 -22.63 9.64 -21.30
CA ALA A 70 -23.16 9.01 -20.09
C ALA A 70 -22.02 8.61 -19.12
N VAL A 71 -20.92 8.07 -19.64
CA VAL A 71 -19.72 7.75 -18.86
C VAL A 71 -19.05 9.03 -18.36
N PHE A 72 -18.98 10.08 -19.18
CA PHE A 72 -18.48 11.38 -18.76
C PHE A 72 -19.37 12.04 -17.71
N ILE A 73 -20.70 11.91 -17.83
CA ILE A 73 -21.64 12.36 -16.81
C ILE A 73 -21.45 11.53 -15.55
N ILE A 74 -21.31 10.20 -15.60
CA ILE A 74 -21.06 9.37 -14.41
C ILE A 74 -19.73 9.73 -13.74
N ILE A 75 -18.69 10.07 -14.50
CA ILE A 75 -17.37 10.49 -13.99
C ILE A 75 -17.43 11.93 -13.45
N ALA A 76 -18.12 12.84 -14.13
CA ALA A 76 -18.22 14.27 -13.78
C ALA A 76 -19.28 14.55 -12.71
N SER A 77 -20.32 13.73 -12.65
CA SER A 77 -21.31 13.64 -11.57
C SER A 77 -20.85 12.68 -10.50
N GLY A 78 -19.52 12.41 -10.44
CA GLY A 78 -18.88 11.52 -9.46
C GLY A 78 -19.66 11.60 -8.19
N GLY A 79 -20.46 10.54 -7.98
CA GLY A 79 -21.50 10.57 -6.97
C GLY A 79 -20.84 10.98 -5.69
N GLU A 80 -21.33 12.06 -5.09
CA GLU A 80 -21.23 12.22 -3.66
C GLU A 80 -21.95 10.98 -3.10
N GLU A 81 -21.21 9.88 -2.97
CA GLU A 81 -21.51 8.89 -1.96
C GLU A 81 -21.58 9.71 -0.69
N GLU A 82 -22.79 9.90 -0.18
CA GLU A 82 -22.99 10.38 1.18
C GLU A 82 -22.13 9.48 2.06
N ARG A 83 -20.93 9.98 2.39
CA ARG A 83 -20.10 9.40 3.42
C ARG A 83 -20.99 9.37 4.65
N PRO A 84 -21.09 8.23 5.35
CA PRO A 84 -21.79 8.20 6.62
C PRO A 84 -21.25 9.36 7.45
N GLU A 85 -22.15 10.17 8.02
CA GLU A 85 -21.79 11.33 8.84
C GLU A 85 -20.54 11.01 9.66
N ASP A 86 -19.44 11.67 9.31
CA ASP A 86 -18.16 11.54 9.97
C ASP A 86 -18.30 12.13 11.38
N ASN A 87 -18.85 11.34 12.29
CA ASN A 87 -18.65 11.51 13.72
C ASN A 87 -17.22 11.06 14.09
N GLY A 88 -16.27 11.31 13.20
CA GLY A 88 -14.93 10.76 13.20
C GLY A 88 -14.33 10.93 14.57
N TYR A 89 -13.78 9.84 15.07
CA TYR A 89 -13.21 9.72 16.39
C TYR A 89 -11.86 10.49 16.44
N TRP A 90 -11.93 11.81 16.27
CA TRP A 90 -10.83 12.77 16.20
C TRP A 90 -10.54 13.32 17.60
N GLY A 91 -9.31 13.12 18.11
CA GLY A 91 -8.91 13.66 19.44
C GLY A 91 -9.69 13.09 20.63
N GLY A 92 -10.45 12.02 20.43
CA GLY A 92 -11.31 11.40 21.44
C GLY A 92 -10.54 10.70 22.56
N GLU A 93 -11.27 10.03 23.46
CA GLU A 93 -10.65 9.24 24.53
C GLU A 93 -9.73 8.15 23.96
N ILE A 94 -8.65 7.82 24.66
CA ILE A 94 -7.74 6.74 24.23
C ILE A 94 -8.47 5.38 24.21
N SER A 95 -8.22 4.57 23.18
CA SER A 95 -8.73 3.21 23.08
C SER A 95 -7.97 2.23 23.97
N GLU A 96 -8.47 1.01 24.10
CA GLU A 96 -7.74 -0.08 24.78
C GLU A 96 -6.45 -0.44 24.02
N ILE A 97 -6.48 -0.42 22.68
CA ILE A 97 -5.30 -0.62 21.83
C ILE A 97 -4.28 0.49 22.09
N GLY A 98 -4.73 1.76 22.08
CA GLY A 98 -3.88 2.90 22.38
C GLY A 98 -3.26 2.81 23.78
N THR A 99 -4.04 2.40 24.78
CA THR A 99 -3.56 2.22 26.16
C THR A 99 -2.46 1.16 26.25
N ASN A 100 -2.53 0.10 25.43
CA ASN A 100 -1.58 -1.00 25.46
C ASN A 100 -0.34 -0.76 24.58
N GLU A 101 -0.48 -0.08 23.44
CA GLU A 101 0.61 0.14 22.49
C GLU A 101 1.38 1.43 22.75
N ILE A 102 0.69 2.52 23.11
CA ILE A 102 1.31 3.83 23.30
C ILE A 102 1.96 3.86 24.69
N PRO A 103 3.27 4.11 24.80
CA PRO A 103 3.91 4.28 26.09
C PRO A 103 3.28 5.46 26.83
N ALA A 104 2.77 5.19 28.04
CA ALA A 104 1.96 6.14 28.81
C ALA A 104 2.68 7.47 29.07
N GLN A 105 4.02 7.45 29.15
CA GLN A 105 4.84 8.65 29.34
C GLN A 105 4.78 9.64 28.17
N PHE A 106 4.38 9.21 26.96
CA PHE A 106 4.29 10.09 25.79
C PHE A 106 2.92 10.73 25.62
N ILE A 107 1.88 10.17 26.23
CA ILE A 107 0.49 10.66 26.13
C ILE A 107 0.35 12.15 26.52
N PRO A 108 0.95 12.63 27.63
CA PRO A 108 0.86 14.04 27.99
C PRO A 108 1.41 14.97 26.89
N TYR A 109 2.53 14.59 26.25
CA TYR A 109 3.13 15.39 25.18
C TYR A 109 2.25 15.45 23.94
N TYR A 110 1.65 14.33 23.51
CA TYR A 110 0.74 14.32 22.36
C TYR A 110 -0.49 15.21 22.59
N LYS A 111 -1.11 15.12 23.78
CA LYS A 111 -2.29 15.94 24.11
C LYS A 111 -1.95 17.42 24.23
N ALA A 112 -0.78 17.75 24.75
CA ALA A 112 -0.33 19.13 24.83
C ALA A 112 -0.01 19.70 23.44
N ALA A 113 0.60 18.90 22.55
CA ALA A 113 0.83 19.27 21.16
C ALA A 113 -0.48 19.43 20.37
N GLU A 114 -1.48 18.58 20.61
CA GLU A 114 -2.83 18.72 20.05
C GLU A 114 -3.46 20.06 20.45
N GLN A 115 -3.45 20.40 21.73
CA GLN A 115 -3.98 21.68 22.20
C GLN A 115 -3.27 22.88 21.56
N LYS A 116 -1.98 22.77 21.27
CA LYS A 116 -1.17 23.85 20.70
C LYS A 116 -1.37 24.01 19.19
N TYR A 117 -1.46 22.91 18.45
CA TYR A 117 -1.40 22.93 16.99
C TYR A 117 -2.70 22.50 16.30
N GLY A 118 -3.71 22.06 17.04
CA GLY A 118 -4.99 21.58 16.49
C GLY A 118 -4.86 20.26 15.73
N VAL A 119 -3.76 19.53 15.89
CA VAL A 119 -3.54 18.22 15.27
C VAL A 119 -3.94 17.12 16.27
N PRO A 120 -4.83 16.19 15.90
CA PRO A 120 -5.31 15.15 16.81
C PRO A 120 -4.18 14.37 17.49
N TRP A 121 -4.26 14.18 18.80
CA TRP A 121 -3.19 13.53 19.58
C TRP A 121 -2.88 12.12 19.07
N ASN A 122 -3.90 11.41 18.58
CA ASN A 122 -3.81 10.05 18.05
C ASN A 122 -3.07 9.99 16.72
N LEU A 123 -3.18 11.03 15.87
CA LEU A 123 -2.42 11.15 14.63
C LEU A 123 -0.94 11.37 14.93
N ILE A 124 -0.62 12.22 15.91
CA ILE A 124 0.76 12.46 16.35
C ILE A 124 1.37 11.18 16.95
N ALA A 125 0.59 10.43 17.73
CA ALA A 125 1.03 9.14 18.26
C ALA A 125 1.27 8.10 17.15
N ALA A 126 0.42 8.07 16.12
CA ALA A 126 0.56 7.17 14.98
C ALA A 126 1.82 7.45 14.15
N GLU A 127 2.12 8.72 13.88
CA GLU A 127 3.40 9.14 13.30
C GLU A 127 4.60 8.58 14.10
N HIS A 128 4.60 8.78 15.42
CA HIS A 128 5.66 8.25 16.28
C HIS A 128 5.74 6.72 16.28
N ARG A 129 4.60 6.03 16.12
CA ARG A 129 4.54 4.57 15.98
C ARG A 129 5.21 4.09 14.69
N VAL A 130 4.92 4.74 13.57
CA VAL A 130 5.40 4.34 12.24
C VAL A 130 6.89 4.67 12.11
N GLU A 131 7.32 5.84 12.59
CA GLU A 131 8.71 6.29 12.42
C GLU A 131 9.72 5.49 13.24
N THR A 132 9.43 5.26 14.52
CA THR A 132 10.42 4.67 15.44
C THR A 132 9.85 3.65 16.40
N ARG A 133 8.61 3.22 16.20
CA ARG A 133 7.89 2.33 17.14
C ARG A 133 7.95 2.88 18.57
N PHE A 134 7.63 4.17 18.70
CA PHE A 134 7.74 4.91 19.95
C PHE A 134 9.17 4.94 20.51
N SER A 135 10.14 5.34 19.69
CA SER A 135 11.55 5.51 20.09
C SER A 135 12.26 4.21 20.50
N THR A 136 11.83 3.06 20.00
CA THR A 136 12.42 1.76 20.35
C THR A 136 13.34 1.19 19.27
N ILE A 137 13.40 1.81 18.09
CA ILE A 137 14.39 1.43 17.06
C ILE A 137 15.78 1.97 17.41
N ASP A 138 16.82 1.18 17.15
CA ASP A 138 18.21 1.55 17.38
C ASP A 138 19.07 1.18 16.15
N PRO A 139 19.78 2.13 15.52
CA PRO A 139 19.75 3.57 15.80
C PRO A 139 18.50 4.26 15.27
N MET A 140 18.07 5.36 15.89
CA MET A 140 17.06 6.29 15.35
C MET A 140 17.64 7.19 14.24
N ILE A 141 18.38 6.58 13.31
CA ILE A 141 18.92 7.24 12.12
C ILE A 141 18.60 6.36 10.91
N SER A 142 17.84 6.89 9.95
CA SER A 142 17.49 6.15 8.74
C SER A 142 18.64 6.11 7.72
N PRO A 143 18.65 5.15 6.77
CA PRO A 143 19.62 5.12 5.67
C PRO A 143 19.63 6.38 4.79
N VAL A 144 18.50 7.10 4.77
CA VAL A 144 18.35 8.36 4.02
C VAL A 144 18.68 9.60 4.86
N GLY A 145 19.15 9.41 6.10
CA GLY A 145 19.66 10.48 6.97
C GLY A 145 18.57 11.23 7.74
N ALA A 146 17.42 10.61 7.92
CA ALA A 146 16.41 11.10 8.85
C ALA A 146 16.86 10.79 10.29
N GLU A 147 16.61 11.71 11.23
CA GLU A 147 17.18 11.66 12.58
C GLU A 147 16.11 11.78 13.66
N GLY A 148 16.35 11.12 14.80
CA GLY A 148 15.63 11.36 16.05
C GLY A 148 14.30 10.62 16.19
N HIS A 149 13.53 10.96 17.23
CA HIS A 149 12.34 10.22 17.65
C HIS A 149 11.26 10.10 16.57
N LEU A 150 11.16 11.10 15.70
CA LEU A 150 10.17 11.18 14.63
C LEU A 150 10.82 11.16 13.24
N GLN A 151 12.12 10.82 13.14
CA GLN A 151 12.85 10.71 11.85
C GLN A 151 12.69 11.94 10.95
N PHE A 152 13.09 13.11 11.46
CA PHE A 152 13.11 14.32 10.64
C PHE A 152 14.31 14.34 9.71
N MET A 153 14.09 14.71 8.45
CA MET A 153 15.18 15.14 7.58
C MET A 153 15.77 16.47 8.12
N PRO A 154 17.11 16.63 8.19
CA PRO A 154 17.71 17.83 8.78
C PRO A 154 17.26 19.16 8.13
N CYS A 155 16.99 19.15 6.82
CA CYS A 155 16.46 20.33 6.13
C CYS A 155 14.99 20.61 6.41
N THR A 156 14.21 19.60 6.79
CA THR A 156 12.85 19.81 7.32
C THR A 156 12.93 20.38 8.73
N TRP A 157 13.82 19.85 9.57
CA TRP A 157 14.00 20.33 10.94
C TRP A 157 14.47 21.78 11.00
N VAL A 158 15.55 22.12 10.29
CA VAL A 158 16.19 23.45 10.34
C VAL A 158 15.58 24.42 9.34
N GLY A 159 15.08 23.93 8.21
CA GLY A 159 14.45 24.73 7.17
C GLY A 159 15.23 24.70 5.86
N TRP A 160 14.48 24.52 4.76
CA TRP A 160 15.01 24.37 3.41
C TRP A 160 15.78 25.59 2.88
N LYS A 161 15.65 26.76 3.53
CA LYS A 161 16.43 27.97 3.19
C LYS A 161 17.87 27.92 3.71
N HIS A 162 18.23 26.92 4.53
CA HIS A 162 19.60 26.77 5.00
C HIS A 162 20.55 26.48 3.79
N PRO A 163 21.71 27.13 3.67
CA PRO A 163 22.57 27.01 2.47
C PRO A 163 23.07 25.61 2.14
N SER A 164 23.13 24.71 3.13
CA SER A 164 23.54 23.31 2.92
C SER A 164 22.41 22.41 2.45
N CYS A 165 21.17 22.90 2.39
CA CYS A 165 20.01 22.08 2.05
C CYS A 165 19.88 21.80 0.56
N GLY A 166 19.54 20.54 0.25
CA GLY A 166 19.39 20.04 -1.11
C GLY A 166 19.12 18.53 -1.13
N GLY A 167 18.89 18.00 -2.33
CA GLY A 167 18.54 16.59 -2.52
C GLY A 167 17.29 16.20 -1.72
N LEU A 168 17.35 15.06 -1.03
CA LEU A 168 16.27 14.54 -0.18
C LEU A 168 16.20 15.20 1.21
N GLY A 169 16.88 16.33 1.42
CA GLY A 169 16.79 17.10 2.68
C GLY A 169 17.84 16.74 3.74
N LYS A 170 18.94 16.07 3.35
CA LYS A 170 20.01 15.67 4.29
C LYS A 170 20.73 16.84 4.94
N GLY A 171 21.13 17.85 4.16
CA GLY A 171 21.83 19.06 4.61
C GLY A 171 23.04 18.86 5.53
N ASN A 172 24.24 19.30 5.15
CA ASN A 172 25.37 19.30 6.10
C ASN A 172 25.21 20.44 7.12
N ILE A 173 24.43 20.21 8.18
CA ILE A 173 24.08 21.20 9.20
C ILE A 173 24.72 20.81 10.54
N PRO A 174 25.59 21.66 11.13
CA PRO A 174 26.20 21.38 12.42
C PRO A 174 25.14 21.23 13.53
N THR A 175 25.37 20.34 14.50
CA THR A 175 24.44 20.13 15.63
C THR A 175 24.11 21.43 16.37
N SER A 176 25.09 22.33 16.55
CA SER A 176 24.89 23.65 17.17
C SER A 176 23.93 24.57 16.42
N GLN A 177 23.70 24.33 15.12
CA GLN A 177 22.68 25.00 14.33
C GLN A 177 21.38 24.20 14.29
N LYS A 178 21.46 22.87 14.23
CA LYS A 178 20.29 21.99 14.23
C LYS A 178 19.44 22.15 15.50
N THR A 179 20.07 22.40 16.63
CA THR A 179 19.36 22.55 17.90
C THR A 179 19.09 23.99 18.30
N ASN A 180 19.45 25.00 17.48
CA ASN A 180 19.29 26.41 17.84
C ASN A 180 17.95 26.96 17.33
N PRO A 181 16.99 27.32 18.22
CA PRO A 181 15.67 27.78 17.80
C PRO A 181 15.69 29.04 16.91
N ALA A 182 16.64 29.96 17.15
CA ALA A 182 16.78 31.17 16.34
C ALA A 182 17.26 30.86 14.91
N VAL A 183 18.12 29.85 14.76
CA VAL A 183 18.58 29.39 13.44
C VAL A 183 17.45 28.70 12.70
N ILE A 184 16.70 27.82 13.38
CA ILE A 184 15.55 27.13 12.82
C ILE A 184 14.49 28.13 12.35
N ALA A 185 14.15 29.12 13.18
CA ALA A 185 13.21 30.18 12.82
C ALA A 185 13.70 30.99 11.61
N LYS A 186 15.00 31.34 11.58
CA LYS A 186 15.62 32.08 10.46
C LYS A 186 15.45 31.35 9.12
N TYR A 187 15.61 30.02 9.11
CA TYR A 187 15.53 29.23 7.88
C TYR A 187 14.14 28.62 7.63
N GLY A 188 13.18 28.86 8.53
CA GLY A 188 11.80 28.43 8.39
C GLY A 188 11.58 26.95 8.64
N GLY A 189 12.36 26.35 9.54
CA GLY A 189 12.25 24.95 9.90
C GLY A 189 11.12 24.63 10.89
N TYR A 190 10.89 23.33 11.04
CA TYR A 190 9.83 22.80 11.90
C TYR A 190 10.27 22.48 13.32
N GLY A 191 11.57 22.46 13.62
CA GLY A 191 12.05 22.22 14.98
C GLY A 191 11.47 23.22 16.00
N VAL A 192 11.05 22.69 17.15
CA VAL A 192 10.45 23.42 18.27
C VAL A 192 11.22 23.08 19.54
N ASP A 193 11.61 24.11 20.29
CA ASP A 193 12.03 24.01 21.69
C ASP A 193 10.74 23.99 22.53
N ALA A 194 10.26 22.78 22.82
CA ALA A 194 8.96 22.57 23.43
C ALA A 194 9.06 22.55 24.95
N ASN A 195 10.13 21.98 25.49
CA ASN A 195 10.38 21.89 26.93
C ASN A 195 10.98 23.20 27.52
N GLY A 196 11.42 24.14 26.67
CA GLY A 196 11.93 25.45 27.07
C GLY A 196 13.37 25.45 27.56
N ASP A 197 14.17 24.44 27.21
CA ASP A 197 15.56 24.30 27.65
C ASP A 197 16.56 25.16 26.83
N GLY A 198 16.06 25.86 25.81
CA GLY A 198 16.85 26.71 24.90
C GLY A 198 17.33 25.97 23.65
N LYS A 199 16.94 24.71 23.45
CA LYS A 199 17.28 23.89 22.29
C LYS A 199 16.01 23.28 21.68
N ALA A 200 16.04 23.12 20.37
CA ALA A 200 15.06 22.33 19.64
C ALA A 200 15.77 21.08 19.11
N ASP A 201 15.78 20.01 19.91
CA ASP A 201 16.54 18.79 19.64
C ASP A 201 15.65 17.66 19.08
N PRO A 202 15.90 17.11 17.87
CA PRO A 202 15.12 15.97 17.37
C PRO A 202 15.30 14.69 18.22
N TRP A 203 16.29 14.68 19.13
CA TRP A 203 16.56 13.63 20.10
C TRP A 203 15.98 13.90 21.49
N ASP A 204 15.31 15.05 21.67
CA ASP A 204 14.40 15.26 22.79
C ASP A 204 12.98 14.89 22.34
N ILE A 205 12.30 14.09 23.15
CA ILE A 205 11.01 13.54 22.76
C ILE A 205 9.91 14.60 22.71
N GLU A 206 9.93 15.57 23.62
CA GLU A 206 8.92 16.62 23.67
C GLU A 206 9.08 17.57 22.48
N ASP A 207 10.33 17.97 22.19
CA ASP A 207 10.67 18.77 21.01
C ASP A 207 10.24 18.09 19.70
N ALA A 208 10.55 16.80 19.55
CA ALA A 208 10.22 16.04 18.35
C ALA A 208 8.70 15.91 18.16
N ILE A 209 7.94 15.63 19.23
CA ILE A 209 6.47 15.53 19.20
C ILE A 209 5.83 16.86 18.80
N TYR A 210 6.28 17.98 19.38
CA TYR A 210 5.75 19.29 19.03
C TYR A 210 6.14 19.71 17.61
N SER A 211 7.31 19.30 17.15
CA SER A 211 7.78 19.60 15.80
C SER A 211 6.96 18.85 14.74
N VAL A 212 6.59 17.59 14.96
CA VAL A 212 5.72 16.85 14.03
C VAL A 212 4.30 17.40 14.04
N ALA A 213 3.77 17.78 15.20
CA ALA A 213 2.47 18.44 15.28
C ALA A 213 2.45 19.77 14.51
N LYS A 214 3.49 20.61 14.67
CA LYS A 214 3.67 21.85 13.90
C LYS A 214 3.75 21.58 12.39
N TYR A 215 4.49 20.54 11.99
CA TYR A 215 4.62 20.13 10.59
C TYR A 215 3.27 19.73 10.00
N LEU A 216 2.57 18.80 10.64
CA LEU A 216 1.28 18.30 10.17
C LEU A 216 0.24 19.43 10.10
N ALA A 217 0.18 20.30 11.11
CA ALA A 217 -0.70 21.47 11.11
C ALA A 217 -0.43 22.36 9.89
N SER A 218 0.83 22.68 9.63
CA SER A 218 1.23 23.53 8.50
C SER A 218 0.90 22.93 7.13
N ASN A 219 0.66 21.61 7.08
CA ASN A 219 0.31 20.88 5.86
C ASN A 219 -1.17 20.47 5.79
N GLY A 220 -2.03 20.99 6.68
CA GLY A 220 -3.47 20.83 6.54
C GLY A 220 -4.16 19.99 7.61
N ALA A 221 -3.40 19.36 8.53
CA ALA A 221 -4.00 18.45 9.52
C ALA A 221 -4.90 19.19 10.52
N ALA A 222 -4.60 20.44 10.86
CA ALA A 222 -5.44 21.24 11.74
C ALA A 222 -6.80 21.58 11.11
N GLU A 223 -6.88 21.57 9.78
CA GLU A 223 -8.09 21.81 8.99
C GLU A 223 -8.75 20.50 8.50
N GLY A 224 -8.33 19.34 9.01
CA GLY A 224 -8.92 18.04 8.66
C GLY A 224 -8.34 17.39 7.40
N ARG A 225 -7.31 17.97 6.77
CA ARG A 225 -6.64 17.40 5.59
C ARG A 225 -5.52 16.44 5.99
N PHE A 226 -5.87 15.42 6.77
CA PHE A 226 -4.90 14.51 7.38
C PHE A 226 -4.09 13.72 6.37
N ARG A 227 -4.75 13.18 5.33
CA ARG A 227 -4.08 12.44 4.24
C ARG A 227 -3.03 13.30 3.54
N ASP A 228 -3.38 14.55 3.22
CA ASP A 228 -2.46 15.49 2.57
C ASP A 228 -1.27 15.83 3.48
N ALA A 229 -1.53 16.05 4.78
CA ALA A 229 -0.50 16.40 5.75
C ALA A 229 0.50 15.26 6.00
N VAL A 230 0.01 14.02 6.13
CA VAL A 230 0.84 12.82 6.28
C VAL A 230 1.58 12.51 4.97
N PHE A 231 0.93 12.71 3.82
CA PHE A 231 1.59 12.56 2.52
C PHE A 231 2.71 13.58 2.34
N ALA A 232 2.56 14.81 2.83
CA ALA A 232 3.63 15.79 2.79
C ALA A 232 4.86 15.34 3.59
N TYR A 233 4.66 14.58 4.68
CA TYR A 233 5.73 14.12 5.56
C TYR A 233 6.67 13.12 4.88
N ASN A 234 6.12 12.08 4.24
CA ASN A 234 6.91 10.96 3.67
C ASN A 234 6.82 10.81 2.14
N HIS A 235 5.79 11.38 1.51
CA HIS A 235 5.50 11.28 0.07
C HIS A 235 5.21 9.86 -0.44
N ALA A 236 4.60 9.01 0.38
CA ALA A 236 4.20 7.67 -0.01
C ALA A 236 2.79 7.31 0.47
N ASP A 237 1.93 6.84 -0.45
CA ASP A 237 0.55 6.46 -0.12
C ASP A 237 0.49 5.33 0.92
N TRP A 238 1.39 4.36 0.83
CA TRP A 238 1.43 3.25 1.81
C TRP A 238 1.71 3.74 3.22
N TYR A 239 2.54 4.79 3.37
CA TYR A 239 2.85 5.40 4.65
C TYR A 239 1.64 6.16 5.20
N VAL A 240 0.90 6.86 4.32
CA VAL A 240 -0.35 7.53 4.67
C VAL A 240 -1.38 6.55 5.21
N GLU A 241 -1.61 5.43 4.53
CA GLU A 241 -2.54 4.41 5.04
C GLU A 241 -2.10 3.84 6.38
N GLU A 242 -0.81 3.59 6.56
CA GLU A 242 -0.29 3.01 7.79
C GLU A 242 -0.46 3.95 9.00
N VAL A 243 -0.10 5.24 8.85
CA VAL A 243 -0.28 6.25 9.89
C VAL A 243 -1.76 6.43 10.22
N LEU A 244 -2.64 6.51 9.21
CA LEU A 244 -4.07 6.71 9.46
C LEU A 244 -4.75 5.50 10.09
N ASP A 245 -4.36 4.27 9.74
CA ASP A 245 -4.85 3.06 10.42
C ASP A 245 -4.50 3.07 11.92
N PHE A 246 -3.25 3.40 12.26
CA PHE A 246 -2.85 3.52 13.66
C PHE A 246 -3.59 4.66 14.38
N ALA A 247 -3.76 5.81 13.71
CA ALA A 247 -4.47 6.96 14.28
C ALA A 247 -5.91 6.58 14.63
N ASP A 248 -6.62 5.89 13.74
CA ASP A 248 -7.99 5.39 13.98
C ASP A 248 -8.03 4.41 15.15
N ARG A 249 -7.08 3.46 15.21
CA ARG A 249 -7.00 2.44 16.27
C ARG A 249 -6.80 3.00 17.66
N TYR A 250 -6.17 4.16 17.79
CA TYR A 250 -5.83 4.74 19.09
C TYR A 250 -6.97 5.48 19.78
N VAL A 251 -8.11 5.74 19.10
CA VAL A 251 -9.25 6.44 19.72
C VAL A 251 -10.39 5.48 20.08
N LYS A 252 -11.01 5.71 21.24
CA LYS A 252 -12.15 4.97 21.76
C LYS A 252 -13.35 5.16 20.84
N GLY A 253 -14.02 4.06 20.52
CA GLY A 253 -15.01 4.04 19.45
C GLY A 253 -14.46 3.45 18.15
N TYR A 254 -13.12 3.28 18.05
CA TYR A 254 -12.56 2.27 17.17
C TYR A 254 -13.15 0.90 17.55
N VAL A 255 -14.09 0.45 16.73
CA VAL A 255 -14.57 -0.93 16.77
C VAL A 255 -13.53 -1.76 16.02
N ALA A 256 -12.44 -2.13 16.71
CA ALA A 256 -11.99 -3.50 16.56
C ALA A 256 -13.24 -4.35 16.81
N ILE A 257 -13.60 -5.29 15.93
CA ILE A 257 -14.76 -6.15 16.18
C ILE A 257 -14.62 -6.73 17.59
N LYS A 258 -15.35 -6.17 18.57
CA LYS A 258 -15.36 -6.62 19.96
C LYS A 258 -16.30 -7.80 20.02
N VAL A 259 -15.74 -9.01 20.00
CA VAL A 259 -16.46 -10.19 20.46
C VAL A 259 -16.54 -10.09 21.99
N GLY A 260 -17.77 -9.96 22.51
CA GLY A 260 -18.06 -9.56 23.88
C GLY A 260 -17.52 -10.49 24.99
N ASN A 261 -17.42 -9.91 26.18
CA ASN A 261 -17.13 -10.56 27.45
C ASN A 261 -17.80 -11.95 27.59
N SER A 262 -16.99 -13.00 27.75
CA SER A 262 -17.32 -14.10 28.66
C SER A 262 -16.11 -14.98 28.93
N SER A 263 -15.76 -15.07 30.21
CA SER A 263 -15.17 -16.22 30.90
C SER A 263 -15.09 -17.53 30.10
N LYS A 264 -13.87 -18.10 30.03
CA LYS A 264 -13.41 -19.25 29.22
C LYS A 264 -13.17 -18.89 27.76
N ALA A 265 -12.00 -18.30 27.48
CA ALA A 265 -11.52 -18.04 26.13
C ALA A 265 -11.61 -19.31 25.28
N ASN A 266 -12.47 -19.26 24.27
CA ASN A 266 -12.49 -20.22 23.19
C ASN A 266 -11.18 -20.00 22.42
N THR A 267 -10.27 -20.97 22.44
CA THR A 267 -8.90 -20.86 21.89
C THR A 267 -8.87 -20.34 20.45
N GLY A 268 -9.93 -20.58 19.68
CA GLY A 268 -10.05 -20.15 18.30
C GLY A 268 -10.07 -18.63 18.07
N THR A 269 -10.66 -17.85 18.97
CA THR A 269 -10.65 -16.37 18.84
C THR A 269 -9.27 -15.80 19.16
N ALA A 270 -8.60 -16.33 20.19
CA ALA A 270 -7.26 -15.88 20.57
C ALA A 270 -6.21 -16.10 19.46
N VAL A 271 -6.33 -17.19 18.70
CA VAL A 271 -5.46 -17.48 17.54
C VAL A 271 -5.65 -16.44 16.42
N VAL A 272 -6.87 -15.97 16.22
CA VAL A 272 -7.17 -14.91 15.24
C VAL A 272 -6.56 -13.58 15.71
N ASP A 273 -6.72 -13.25 16.99
CA ASP A 273 -6.30 -11.97 17.55
C ASP A 273 -4.79 -11.74 17.45
N VAL A 274 -3.98 -12.76 17.71
CA VAL A 274 -2.52 -12.65 17.60
C VAL A 274 -2.06 -12.37 16.17
N GLY A 275 -2.84 -12.79 15.17
CA GLY A 275 -2.54 -12.57 13.75
C GLY A 275 -2.71 -11.12 13.30
N ASN A 276 -3.55 -10.35 13.99
CA ASN A 276 -3.87 -8.97 13.61
C ASN A 276 -2.64 -8.06 13.59
N LYS A 277 -1.64 -8.32 14.43
CA LYS A 277 -0.39 -7.52 14.45
C LYS A 277 0.39 -7.56 13.15
N TRP A 278 0.15 -8.57 12.31
CA TRP A 278 0.83 -8.74 11.03
C TRP A 278 0.07 -8.17 9.85
N ILE A 279 -1.20 -7.77 10.04
CA ILE A 279 -1.96 -7.05 9.02
C ILE A 279 -1.24 -5.72 8.74
N GLY A 280 -0.94 -5.46 7.46
CA GLY A 280 -0.14 -4.31 7.02
C GLY A 280 1.35 -4.37 7.36
N ASN A 281 1.77 -5.26 8.26
CA ASN A 281 3.13 -5.36 8.80
C ASN A 281 3.87 -6.62 8.30
N SER A 282 3.44 -7.20 7.18
CA SER A 282 3.99 -8.45 6.68
C SER A 282 3.96 -8.54 5.15
N VAL A 283 4.84 -9.38 4.61
CA VAL A 283 4.92 -9.70 3.20
C VAL A 283 4.93 -11.20 2.99
N TYR A 284 4.30 -11.66 1.92
CA TYR A 284 4.36 -13.07 1.57
C TYR A 284 5.72 -13.45 0.99
N VAL A 285 6.33 -14.47 1.56
CA VAL A 285 7.57 -15.06 1.05
C VAL A 285 7.38 -16.57 1.04
N PHE A 286 7.50 -17.19 -0.13
CA PHE A 286 7.41 -18.65 -0.22
C PHE A 286 8.52 -19.31 0.63
N GLY A 287 8.12 -20.14 1.60
CA GLY A 287 9.03 -20.73 2.58
C GLY A 287 9.51 -19.76 3.68
N GLY A 288 8.98 -18.55 3.76
CA GLY A 288 9.26 -17.58 4.83
C GLY A 288 8.68 -18.03 6.18
N GLY A 289 9.05 -17.32 7.24
CA GLY A 289 8.51 -17.51 8.58
C GLY A 289 9.08 -18.72 9.33
N ARG A 290 10.14 -19.37 8.82
CA ARG A 290 10.72 -20.60 9.37
C ARG A 290 11.85 -20.39 10.38
N ASN A 291 12.19 -19.14 10.64
CA ASN A 291 13.21 -18.72 11.57
C ASN A 291 12.83 -17.37 12.18
N GLN A 292 13.46 -17.04 13.31
CA GLN A 292 13.15 -15.81 14.05
C GLN A 292 13.41 -14.53 13.25
N SER A 293 14.36 -14.57 12.33
CA SER A 293 14.74 -13.45 11.47
C SER A 293 13.64 -13.10 10.45
N ASP A 294 12.99 -14.10 9.87
CA ASP A 294 11.83 -13.90 9.00
C ASP A 294 10.60 -13.42 9.77
N ILE A 295 10.33 -14.06 10.93
CA ILE A 295 9.22 -13.67 11.82
C ILE A 295 9.38 -12.21 12.26
N ALA A 296 10.57 -11.80 12.71
CA ALA A 296 10.82 -10.43 13.16
C ALA A 296 10.60 -9.37 12.06
N ARG A 297 10.74 -9.76 10.78
CA ARG A 297 10.53 -8.88 9.61
C ARG A 297 9.17 -9.06 8.95
N GLY A 298 8.25 -9.82 9.57
CA GLY A 298 6.93 -10.07 9.01
C GLY A 298 6.95 -10.86 7.68
N ARG A 299 7.97 -11.68 7.44
CA ARG A 299 8.08 -12.47 6.20
C ARG A 299 7.47 -13.85 6.44
N PHE A 300 6.30 -14.11 5.89
CA PHE A 300 5.57 -15.36 6.12
C PHE A 300 5.19 -16.07 4.82
N ASP A 301 5.21 -17.41 4.83
CA ASP A 301 4.32 -18.18 3.97
C ASP A 301 2.99 -18.47 4.70
N CYS A 302 1.99 -18.97 3.98
CA CYS A 302 0.67 -19.23 4.57
C CYS A 302 0.71 -20.19 5.77
N SER A 303 1.48 -21.28 5.70
CA SER A 303 1.57 -22.29 6.75
C SER A 303 2.37 -21.87 7.98
N SER A 304 3.41 -21.06 7.79
CA SER A 304 4.26 -20.53 8.86
C SER A 304 3.57 -19.42 9.64
N PHE A 305 2.73 -18.61 8.99
CA PHE A 305 1.84 -17.69 9.69
C PHE A 305 0.86 -18.43 10.60
N VAL A 306 0.19 -19.47 10.08
CA VAL A 306 -0.70 -20.31 10.88
C VAL A 306 0.04 -20.95 12.05
N HIS A 307 1.22 -21.55 11.80
CA HIS A 307 2.08 -22.09 12.87
C HIS A 307 2.38 -21.04 13.94
N TRP A 308 2.87 -19.88 13.53
CA TRP A 308 3.24 -18.80 14.42
C TRP A 308 2.05 -18.35 15.28
N ALA A 309 0.87 -18.19 14.69
CA ALA A 309 -0.35 -17.74 15.38
C ALA A 309 -0.78 -18.75 16.47
N PHE A 310 -0.82 -20.04 16.15
CA PHE A 310 -1.14 -21.06 17.15
C PHE A 310 -0.06 -21.17 18.25
N ALA A 311 1.21 -21.00 17.89
CA ALA A 311 2.30 -20.99 18.88
C ALA A 311 2.17 -19.83 19.90
N GLN A 312 1.63 -18.67 19.49
CA GLN A 312 1.43 -17.55 20.42
C GLN A 312 0.42 -17.86 21.53
N VAL A 313 -0.53 -18.75 21.25
CA VAL A 313 -1.54 -19.18 22.23
C VAL A 313 -1.18 -20.51 22.90
N GLY A 314 0.07 -20.97 22.73
CA GLY A 314 0.59 -22.18 23.38
C GLY A 314 0.15 -23.50 22.72
N ILE A 315 -0.33 -23.47 21.47
CA ILE A 315 -0.70 -24.68 20.73
C ILE A 315 0.45 -25.06 19.78
N ASP A 316 0.97 -26.27 19.96
CA ASP A 316 2.04 -26.82 19.13
C ASP A 316 1.49 -27.49 17.87
N LEU A 317 1.85 -26.95 16.69
CA LEU A 317 1.52 -27.52 15.37
C LEU A 317 2.70 -28.30 14.75
N GLY A 318 3.67 -28.70 15.58
CA GLY A 318 4.89 -29.39 15.20
C GLY A 318 6.07 -28.42 14.98
N PRO A 319 7.21 -28.95 14.49
CA PRO A 319 8.40 -28.14 14.28
C PRO A 319 8.19 -27.06 13.21
N LEU A 320 8.44 -25.80 13.57
CA LEU A 320 8.28 -24.64 12.67
C LEU A 320 8.96 -24.85 11.31
N SER A 321 10.14 -25.46 11.28
CA SER A 321 10.91 -25.69 10.06
C SER A 321 10.23 -26.64 9.07
N SER A 322 9.38 -27.56 9.53
CA SER A 322 8.74 -28.58 8.68
C SER A 322 7.21 -28.43 8.55
N THR A 323 6.57 -27.56 9.34
CA THR A 323 5.14 -27.27 9.20
C THR A 323 4.83 -26.72 7.80
N SER A 324 3.86 -27.30 7.13
CA SER A 324 3.42 -26.92 5.79
C SER A 324 1.91 -27.09 5.66
N THR A 325 1.31 -26.56 4.59
CA THR A 325 -0.12 -26.81 4.31
C THR A 325 -0.44 -28.31 4.25
N GLU A 326 0.51 -29.13 3.79
CA GLU A 326 0.38 -30.59 3.75
C GLU A 326 0.35 -31.21 5.15
N THR A 327 1.18 -30.75 6.08
CA THR A 327 1.14 -31.29 7.45
C THR A 327 -0.12 -30.81 8.18
N LEU A 328 -0.47 -29.53 8.03
CA LEU A 328 -1.60 -28.90 8.70
C LEU A 328 -2.95 -29.54 8.32
N LYS A 329 -3.13 -29.96 7.06
CA LYS A 329 -4.40 -30.59 6.63
C LYS A 329 -4.66 -31.96 7.25
N HIS A 330 -3.66 -32.58 7.89
CA HIS A 330 -3.79 -33.85 8.61
C HIS A 330 -3.91 -33.67 10.12
N LEU A 331 -3.72 -32.46 10.65
CA LEU A 331 -3.92 -32.14 12.05
C LEU A 331 -5.39 -31.93 12.40
N GLY A 332 -5.68 -32.05 13.70
CA GLY A 332 -7.00 -31.77 14.26
C GLY A 332 -8.13 -32.65 13.73
N LYS A 333 -9.37 -32.25 14.05
CA LYS A 333 -10.60 -32.92 13.63
C LYS A 333 -11.17 -32.25 12.38
N PRO A 334 -11.67 -33.03 11.39
CA PRO A 334 -12.42 -32.46 10.28
C PRO A 334 -13.73 -31.83 10.79
N VAL A 335 -14.08 -30.66 10.24
CA VAL A 335 -15.30 -29.92 10.58
C VAL A 335 -16.11 -29.70 9.30
N PRO A 336 -17.44 -29.92 9.30
CA PRO A 336 -18.29 -29.51 8.20
C PRO A 336 -18.27 -27.98 8.02
N PRO A 337 -18.24 -27.42 6.79
CA PRO A 337 -18.28 -25.96 6.61
C PRO A 337 -19.46 -25.25 7.29
N SER A 338 -20.59 -25.94 7.51
CA SER A 338 -21.74 -25.42 8.26
C SER A 338 -21.50 -25.27 9.77
N GLU A 339 -20.47 -25.92 10.31
CA GLU A 339 -20.11 -25.91 11.74
C GLU A 339 -18.78 -25.19 12.00
N ILE A 340 -18.28 -24.47 10.99
CA ILE A 340 -17.03 -23.76 11.08
C ILE A 340 -17.11 -22.66 12.14
N GLN A 341 -16.05 -22.56 12.95
CA GLN A 341 -15.93 -21.59 14.04
C GLN A 341 -14.61 -20.82 13.91
N PRO A 342 -14.56 -19.57 14.41
CA PRO A 342 -13.31 -18.82 14.46
C PRO A 342 -12.19 -19.64 15.07
N GLY A 343 -11.01 -19.62 14.46
CA GLY A 343 -9.86 -20.46 14.81
C GLY A 343 -9.73 -21.75 14.01
N ASP A 344 -10.77 -22.20 13.30
CA ASP A 344 -10.65 -23.35 12.43
C ASP A 344 -9.74 -23.04 11.22
N LEU A 345 -8.93 -24.00 10.81
CA LEU A 345 -8.14 -23.90 9.59
C LEU A 345 -9.02 -24.12 8.36
N VAL A 346 -8.92 -23.22 7.38
CA VAL A 346 -9.60 -23.29 6.09
C VAL A 346 -8.59 -23.47 4.97
N PHE A 347 -8.92 -24.32 3.98
CA PHE A 347 -8.01 -24.69 2.90
C PHE A 347 -8.56 -24.34 1.52
N PHE A 348 -7.64 -24.01 0.61
CA PHE A 348 -7.98 -23.51 -0.72
C PHE A 348 -7.15 -24.17 -1.83
N ASP A 349 -7.79 -24.43 -2.96
CA ASP A 349 -7.19 -25.00 -4.16
C ASP A 349 -6.65 -23.89 -5.08
N THR A 350 -5.52 -23.30 -4.69
CA THR A 350 -4.86 -22.19 -5.41
C THR A 350 -4.02 -22.66 -6.60
N TYR A 351 -2.70 -22.79 -6.43
CA TYR A 351 -1.76 -23.28 -7.45
C TYR A 351 -1.69 -24.81 -7.50
N LYS A 352 -2.27 -25.48 -6.49
CA LYS A 352 -2.47 -26.93 -6.38
C LYS A 352 -3.64 -27.18 -5.43
N LYS A 353 -4.06 -28.44 -5.33
CA LYS A 353 -5.00 -28.87 -4.30
C LYS A 353 -4.42 -28.66 -2.91
N ASP A 354 -5.22 -28.11 -1.98
CA ASP A 354 -4.77 -27.67 -0.65
C ASP A 354 -3.50 -26.79 -0.76
N GLY A 355 -3.49 -25.86 -1.72
CA GLY A 355 -2.36 -24.98 -2.03
C GLY A 355 -2.21 -23.80 -1.06
N HIS A 356 -3.25 -23.47 -0.31
CA HIS A 356 -3.23 -22.37 0.66
C HIS A 356 -4.03 -22.75 1.92
N VAL A 357 -3.66 -22.13 3.05
CA VAL A 357 -4.32 -22.30 4.34
C VAL A 357 -4.44 -20.95 5.04
N GLY A 358 -5.52 -20.77 5.78
CA GLY A 358 -5.72 -19.65 6.68
C GLY A 358 -6.53 -20.06 7.90
N ILE A 359 -6.76 -19.10 8.80
CA ILE A 359 -7.54 -19.28 10.03
C ILE A 359 -8.87 -18.56 9.84
N TYR A 360 -9.98 -19.28 9.99
CA TYR A 360 -11.32 -18.70 9.88
C TYR A 360 -11.52 -17.69 11.00
N VAL A 361 -12.13 -16.53 10.69
CA VAL A 361 -12.34 -15.44 11.66
C VAL A 361 -13.81 -15.17 11.93
N GLY A 362 -14.73 -15.91 11.29
CA GLY A 362 -16.17 -15.61 11.32
C GLY A 362 -16.65 -14.99 10.01
N ASP A 363 -17.97 -14.89 9.84
CA ASP A 363 -18.65 -14.16 8.76
C ASP A 363 -18.13 -14.42 7.34
N GLY A 364 -17.80 -15.70 7.07
CA GLY A 364 -17.28 -16.11 5.76
C GLY A 364 -15.90 -15.55 5.45
N LYS A 365 -15.08 -15.21 6.46
CA LYS A 365 -13.76 -14.59 6.29
C LYS A 365 -12.67 -15.42 6.96
N PHE A 366 -11.43 -15.23 6.51
CA PHE A 366 -10.25 -15.85 7.10
C PHE A 366 -9.07 -14.88 7.13
N ILE A 367 -8.15 -15.07 8.08
CA ILE A 367 -6.85 -14.42 8.13
C ILE A 367 -5.77 -15.40 7.65
N GLY A 368 -4.86 -14.92 6.82
CA GLY A 368 -3.76 -15.74 6.29
C GLY A 368 -2.73 -14.88 5.59
N ALA A 369 -1.55 -15.44 5.27
CA ALA A 369 -0.53 -14.75 4.49
C ALA A 369 -0.74 -15.00 2.99
N GLN A 370 -1.31 -14.05 2.26
CA GLN A 370 -1.57 -14.12 0.82
C GLN A 370 -0.45 -13.49 -0.01
N THR A 371 -0.23 -14.01 -1.23
CA THR A 371 0.85 -13.57 -2.13
C THR A 371 0.85 -12.07 -2.42
N SER A 372 -0.33 -11.45 -2.53
CA SER A 372 -0.49 -10.04 -2.89
C SER A 372 -0.43 -9.07 -1.72
N THR A 373 -0.77 -9.52 -0.50
CA THR A 373 -1.08 -8.62 0.63
C THR A 373 -0.33 -8.95 1.91
N GLY A 374 0.50 -9.99 1.93
CA GLY A 374 1.03 -10.50 3.20
C GLY A 374 -0.10 -11.06 4.06
N VAL A 375 0.01 -10.95 5.39
CA VAL A 375 -1.07 -11.32 6.31
C VAL A 375 -2.22 -10.32 6.15
N ALA A 376 -3.38 -10.81 5.71
CA ALA A 376 -4.60 -10.00 5.67
C ALA A 376 -5.85 -10.86 5.89
N ILE A 377 -6.95 -10.18 6.20
CA ILE A 377 -8.29 -10.78 6.24
C ILE A 377 -8.86 -10.78 4.82
N ALA A 378 -9.36 -11.92 4.38
CA ALA A 378 -9.99 -12.09 3.09
C ALA A 378 -11.36 -12.77 3.23
N ASP A 379 -12.29 -12.41 2.35
CA ASP A 379 -13.64 -12.94 2.33
C ASP A 379 -13.71 -14.19 1.44
N MET A 380 -13.89 -15.37 2.05
CA MET A 380 -14.01 -16.65 1.34
C MET A 380 -15.44 -16.96 0.90
N SER A 381 -16.41 -16.09 1.17
CA SER A 381 -17.79 -16.24 0.69
C SER A 381 -18.03 -15.60 -0.68
N LYS A 382 -17.08 -14.80 -1.18
CA LYS A 382 -17.15 -14.09 -2.47
C LYS A 382 -15.84 -14.09 -3.26
N GLY A 383 -15.92 -13.77 -4.55
CA GLY A 383 -14.77 -13.57 -5.45
C GLY A 383 -13.81 -14.76 -5.52
N TYR A 384 -12.53 -14.46 -5.71
CA TYR A 384 -11.45 -15.45 -5.85
C TYR A 384 -11.45 -16.49 -4.74
N TRP A 385 -11.58 -16.08 -3.48
CA TRP A 385 -11.49 -17.00 -2.35
C TRP A 385 -12.69 -17.94 -2.22
N LYS A 386 -13.88 -17.53 -2.69
CA LYS A 386 -15.03 -18.42 -2.83
C LYS A 386 -14.78 -19.55 -3.82
N GLU A 387 -14.21 -19.21 -4.98
CA GLU A 387 -13.91 -20.19 -6.04
C GLU A 387 -12.82 -21.16 -5.61
N LYS A 388 -11.92 -20.70 -4.73
CA LYS A 388 -10.76 -21.47 -4.29
C LYS A 388 -11.02 -22.27 -3.02
N PHE A 389 -11.99 -21.89 -2.20
CA PHE A 389 -12.30 -22.62 -0.98
C PHE A 389 -12.78 -24.03 -1.32
N ASN A 390 -12.04 -25.05 -0.87
CA ASN A 390 -12.28 -26.43 -1.26
C ASN A 390 -13.21 -27.20 -0.29
N GLY A 391 -13.76 -26.50 0.70
CA GLY A 391 -14.65 -27.07 1.71
C GLY A 391 -13.94 -27.83 2.85
N ARG A 392 -12.61 -27.97 2.81
CA ARG A 392 -11.86 -28.58 3.92
C ARG A 392 -11.71 -27.58 5.05
N VAL A 393 -12.15 -28.02 6.23
CA VAL A 393 -12.00 -27.29 7.48
C VAL A 393 -11.41 -28.23 8.54
N LYS A 394 -10.45 -27.75 9.32
CA LYS A 394 -9.84 -28.49 10.43
C LYS A 394 -9.89 -27.69 11.73
N ARG A 395 -10.39 -28.30 12.80
CA ARG A 395 -10.33 -27.75 14.16
C ARG A 395 -9.19 -28.41 14.92
N ILE A 396 -8.24 -27.60 15.37
CA ILE A 396 -7.09 -28.05 16.16
C ILE A 396 -7.51 -28.38 17.58
#